data_AF-A0A9E0PPA5-F1
#
_entry.id   AF-A0A9E0PPA5-F1
#
_cell.length_a   1.000
_cell.length_b   1.000
_cell.length_c   1.000
_cell.angle_alpha   90.00
_cell.angle_beta   90.00
_cell.angle_gamma   90.00
#
_symmetry.space_group_name_H-M   'P 1'
#
loop_
_entity.id
_entity.type
_entity.pdbx_description
1 polymer ?
#
loop_
_entity_poly.entity_id
_entity_poly.type
_entity_poly.pdbx_seq_one_letter_code
_entity_poly.pdbx_strand_id
1 'polypeptide(L)'
;MGAQTQTVEVLEASVSSMVGVLAWEIELAGARCMKLDTLVGELMHILPLEHREKLVEGMHTVDLLGQQLTALSSFARNLSDEIPETIMAPVEDALGDITLGALADRMFSALGGEEKGLNDGDEAGDLDLF
;
A
#
# COMPACT_ATOMS: atom_id res chain seq x y z
N MET A 1 -42.04 3.64 12.60
CA MET A 1 -40.62 3.40 12.97
C MET A 1 -40.13 2.23 12.14
N GLY A 2 -39.64 2.50 10.94
CA GLY A 2 -38.95 1.50 10.13
C GLY A 2 -37.48 1.55 10.51
N ALA A 3 -36.96 0.49 11.12
CA ALA A 3 -35.52 0.34 11.30
C ALA A 3 -34.91 0.14 9.91
N GLN A 4 -34.24 1.17 9.39
CA GLN A 4 -33.35 1.01 8.25
C GLN A 4 -32.19 0.13 8.73
N THR A 5 -32.19 -1.13 8.29
CA THR A 5 -31.01 -1.98 8.40
C THR A 5 -29.98 -1.38 7.45
N GLN A 6 -29.05 -0.62 8.00
CA GLN A 6 -27.85 -0.19 7.27
C GLN A 6 -27.08 -1.47 6.93
N THR A 7 -27.25 -1.96 5.70
CA THR A 7 -26.36 -2.97 5.14
C THR A 7 -24.98 -2.35 5.12
N VAL A 8 -24.12 -2.77 6.05
CA VAL A 8 -22.68 -2.54 5.94
C VAL A 8 -22.26 -3.30 4.70
N GLU A 9 -22.07 -2.60 3.58
CA GLU A 9 -21.48 -3.18 2.39
C GLU A 9 -20.08 -3.61 2.76
N VAL A 10 -19.87 -4.92 2.86
CA VAL A 10 -18.55 -5.50 3.09
C VAL A 10 -17.78 -5.35 1.78
N LEU A 11 -16.67 -4.62 1.81
CA LEU A 11 -15.77 -4.55 0.66
C LEU A 11 -15.23 -5.95 0.34
N GLU A 12 -15.65 -6.48 -0.80
CA GLU A 12 -15.15 -7.70 -1.39
C GLU A 12 -14.33 -7.39 -2.64
N ALA A 13 -13.20 -8.08 -2.80
CA ALA A 13 -12.39 -7.99 -3.99
C ALA A 13 -12.05 -9.38 -4.50
N SER A 14 -11.77 -9.49 -5.80
CA SER A 14 -11.27 -10.76 -6.32
C SER A 14 -9.89 -11.04 -5.74
N VAL A 15 -9.61 -12.30 -5.44
CA VAL A 15 -8.28 -12.71 -4.94
C VAL A 15 -7.19 -12.36 -5.95
N SER A 16 -7.49 -12.42 -7.25
CA SER A 16 -6.59 -11.94 -8.31
C SER A 16 -6.26 -10.46 -8.13
N SER A 17 -7.27 -9.60 -7.96
CA SER A 17 -7.11 -8.16 -7.74
C SER A 17 -6.32 -7.86 -6.46
N MET A 18 -6.63 -8.56 -5.35
CA MET A 18 -5.88 -8.44 -4.09
C MET A 18 -4.38 -8.70 -4.28
N VAL A 19 -4.04 -9.82 -4.93
CA VAL A 19 -2.64 -10.18 -5.22
C VAL A 19 -2.00 -9.18 -6.18
N GLY A 20 -2.74 -8.68 -7.17
CA GLY A 20 -2.28 -7.65 -8.11
C GLY A 20 -1.98 -6.30 -7.45
N VAL A 21 -2.81 -5.89 -6.49
CA VAL A 21 -2.58 -4.69 -5.66
C VAL A 21 -1.38 -4.89 -4.74
N LEU A 22 -1.24 -6.06 -4.12
CA LEU A 22 -0.03 -6.39 -3.34
C LEU A 22 1.23 -6.34 -4.19
N ALA A 23 1.20 -6.89 -5.42
CA ALA A 23 2.32 -6.84 -6.35
C ALA A 23 2.74 -5.38 -6.63
N TRP A 24 1.76 -4.49 -6.82
CA TRP A 24 2.00 -3.07 -7.05
C TRP A 24 2.58 -2.35 -5.82
N GLU A 25 2.09 -2.64 -4.61
CA GLU A 25 2.65 -2.04 -3.39
C GLU A 25 4.08 -2.53 -3.11
N ILE A 26 4.38 -3.80 -3.41
CA ILE A 26 5.75 -4.33 -3.33
C ILE A 26 6.67 -3.63 -4.34
N GLU A 27 6.19 -3.38 -5.56
CA GLU A 27 6.93 -2.63 -6.59
C GLU A 27 7.22 -1.20 -6.13
N LEU A 28 6.24 -0.52 -5.52
CA LEU A 28 6.41 0.81 -4.94
C LEU A 28 7.46 0.81 -3.80
N ALA A 29 7.47 -0.23 -2.96
CA ALA A 29 8.50 -0.41 -1.94
C ALA A 29 9.89 -0.64 -2.56
N GLY A 30 9.98 -1.41 -3.65
CA GLY A 30 11.20 -1.61 -4.42
C GLY A 30 11.76 -0.30 -4.98
N ALA A 31 10.90 0.54 -5.59
CA ALA A 31 11.28 1.85 -6.09
C ALA A 31 11.83 2.77 -4.98
N ARG A 32 11.29 2.69 -3.76
CA ARG A 32 11.81 3.42 -2.60
C ARG A 32 13.19 2.89 -2.17
N CYS A 33 13.46 1.59 -2.27
CA CYS A 33 14.79 1.03 -1.99
C CYS A 33 15.82 1.51 -3.03
N MET A 34 15.46 1.56 -4.31
CA MET A 34 16.35 2.12 -5.35
C MET A 34 16.67 3.60 -5.11
N LYS A 35 15.66 4.38 -4.68
CA LYS A 35 15.88 5.78 -4.30
C LYS A 35 16.80 5.90 -3.08
N LEU A 36 16.64 5.02 -2.09
CA LEU A 36 17.51 4.96 -0.93
C LEU A 36 18.96 4.63 -1.34
N ASP A 37 19.17 3.64 -2.21
CA ASP A 37 20.49 3.29 -2.73
C ASP A 37 21.18 4.47 -3.41
N THR A 38 20.43 5.22 -4.24
CA THR A 38 20.94 6.44 -4.89
C THR A 38 21.39 7.49 -3.85
N LEU A 39 20.55 7.78 -2.86
CA LEU A 39 20.86 8.75 -1.80
C LEU A 39 22.06 8.32 -0.95
N VAL A 40 22.18 7.02 -0.65
CA VAL A 40 23.32 6.49 0.10
C VAL A 40 24.61 6.57 -0.73
N GLY A 41 24.54 6.29 -2.04
CA GLY A 41 25.65 6.48 -2.97
C GLY A 41 26.15 7.93 -3.01
N GLU A 42 25.23 8.91 -3.03
CA GLU A 42 25.59 10.33 -2.94
C GLU A 42 26.30 10.67 -1.61
N LEU A 43 25.84 10.10 -0.49
CA LEU A 43 26.46 10.29 0.83
C LEU A 43 27.87 9.69 0.93
N MET A 44 28.17 8.60 0.19
CA MET A 44 29.52 8.01 0.20
C MET A 44 30.60 9.01 -0.22
N HIS A 45 30.28 9.95 -1.11
CA HIS A 45 31.25 10.92 -1.62
C HIS A 45 31.69 11.93 -0.57
N ILE A 46 30.88 12.17 0.46
CA ILE A 46 31.16 13.15 1.52
C ILE A 46 31.63 12.52 2.83
N LEU A 47 31.58 11.18 2.95
CA LEU A 47 32.00 10.46 4.15
C LEU A 47 33.53 10.26 4.25
N PRO A 48 34.11 10.34 5.47
CA PRO A 48 35.48 9.94 5.72
C PRO A 48 35.72 8.46 5.35
N LEU A 49 36.91 8.15 4.82
CA LEU A 49 37.28 6.81 4.32
C LEU A 49 37.04 5.70 5.36
N GLU A 50 37.31 5.99 6.62
CA GLU A 50 37.12 5.10 7.78
C GLU A 50 35.65 4.68 8.03
N HIS A 51 34.67 5.35 7.42
CA HIS A 51 33.24 5.01 7.56
C HIS A 51 32.64 4.45 6.27
N ARG A 52 33.39 4.47 5.16
CA ARG A 52 32.88 4.01 3.85
C ARG A 52 32.70 2.51 3.77
N GLU A 53 33.58 1.72 4.39
CA GLU A 53 33.46 0.25 4.36
C GLU A 53 32.15 -0.24 4.98
N LYS A 54 31.76 0.31 6.14
CA LYS A 54 30.46 0.00 6.77
C LYS A 54 29.28 0.43 5.92
N LEU A 55 29.42 1.55 5.20
CA LEU A 55 28.36 2.04 4.33
C LEU A 55 28.19 1.16 3.07
N VAL A 56 29.29 0.66 2.51
CA VAL A 56 29.26 -0.27 1.37
C VAL A 56 28.53 -1.57 1.73
N GLU A 57 28.77 -2.13 2.91
CA GLU A 57 28.02 -3.30 3.39
C GLU A 57 26.52 -3.00 3.56
N GLY A 58 26.20 -1.82 4.10
CA GLY A 58 24.82 -1.32 4.19
C GLY A 58 24.15 -1.18 2.81
N MET A 59 24.86 -0.64 1.81
CA MET A 59 24.37 -0.52 0.43
C MET A 59 24.07 -1.87 -0.19
N HIS A 60 24.96 -2.85 -0.05
CA HIS A 60 24.69 -4.21 -0.53
C HIS A 60 23.43 -4.82 0.08
N THR A 61 23.16 -4.52 1.36
CA THR A 61 21.93 -4.98 2.02
C THR A 61 20.68 -4.32 1.43
N VAL A 62 20.74 -3.02 1.14
CA VAL A 62 19.62 -2.27 0.51
C VAL A 62 19.39 -2.74 -0.93
N ASP A 63 20.45 -2.97 -1.70
CA ASP A 63 20.38 -3.51 -3.05
C ASP A 63 19.73 -4.90 -3.08
N LEU A 64 20.18 -5.81 -2.20
CA LEU A 64 19.58 -7.13 -2.06
C LEU A 64 18.09 -7.05 -1.69
N LEU A 65 17.71 -6.13 -0.81
CA LEU A 65 16.30 -5.89 -0.47
C LEU A 65 15.50 -5.42 -1.70
N GLY A 66 16.04 -4.50 -2.50
CA GLY A 66 15.42 -4.05 -3.74
C GLY A 66 15.21 -5.19 -4.75
N GLN A 67 16.21 -6.07 -4.91
CA GLN A 67 16.12 -7.26 -5.75
C GLN A 67 15.06 -8.24 -5.25
N GLN A 68 15.00 -8.47 -3.93
CA GLN A 68 13.98 -9.33 -3.31
C GLN A 68 12.57 -8.81 -3.57
N LEU A 69 12.33 -7.50 -3.39
CA LEU A 69 11.03 -6.87 -3.66
C LEU A 69 10.67 -6.97 -5.15
N THR A 70 11.64 -6.82 -6.05
CA THR A 70 11.42 -6.99 -7.50
C THR A 70 11.02 -8.43 -7.85
N ALA A 71 11.67 -9.42 -7.24
CA ALA A 71 11.31 -10.82 -7.43
C ALA A 71 9.92 -11.15 -6.88
N LEU A 72 9.59 -10.64 -5.68
CA LEU A 72 8.29 -10.87 -5.04
C LEU A 72 7.14 -10.19 -5.79
N SER A 73 7.32 -8.96 -6.27
CA SER A 73 6.31 -8.28 -7.09
C SER A 73 6.07 -9.00 -8.40
N SER A 74 7.13 -9.47 -9.07
CA SER A 74 7.01 -10.27 -10.30
C SER A 74 6.29 -11.60 -10.05
N PHE A 75 6.63 -12.29 -8.96
CA PHE A 75 5.95 -13.51 -8.55
C PHE A 75 4.46 -13.26 -8.28
N ALA A 76 4.13 -12.23 -7.51
CA ALA A 76 2.76 -11.87 -7.20
C ALA A 76 1.98 -11.46 -8.46
N ARG A 77 2.60 -10.75 -9.41
CA ARG A 77 1.97 -10.40 -10.69
C ARG A 77 1.60 -11.65 -11.49
N ASN A 78 2.56 -12.57 -11.67
CA ASN A 78 2.32 -13.83 -12.36
C ASN A 78 1.23 -14.65 -11.67
N LEU A 79 1.23 -14.69 -10.34
CA LEU A 79 0.20 -15.39 -9.56
C LEU A 79 -1.18 -14.74 -9.74
N SER A 80 -1.26 -13.41 -9.74
CA SER A 80 -2.50 -12.65 -9.98
C SER A 80 -3.10 -12.99 -11.36
N ASP A 81 -2.25 -13.07 -12.39
CA ASP A 81 -2.66 -13.40 -13.77
C ASP A 81 -3.20 -14.85 -13.90
N GLU A 82 -2.73 -15.77 -13.05
CA GLU A 82 -3.17 -17.17 -13.03
C GLU A 82 -4.45 -17.41 -12.21
N ILE A 83 -4.81 -16.48 -11.31
CA ILE A 83 -6.00 -16.61 -10.44
C ILE A 83 -7.25 -16.12 -11.19
N PRO A 84 -8.35 -16.92 -11.22
CA PRO A 84 -9.62 -16.47 -11.78
C PRO A 84 -10.22 -15.29 -10.99
N GLU A 85 -10.71 -14.27 -11.70
CA GLU A 85 -11.40 -13.11 -11.10
C GLU A 85 -12.72 -13.48 -10.38
N THR A 86 -13.23 -14.70 -10.59
CA THR A 86 -14.49 -15.17 -9.99
C THR A 86 -14.38 -15.52 -8.50
N ILE A 87 -13.17 -15.59 -7.95
CA ILE A 87 -12.95 -15.92 -6.55
C ILE A 87 -12.92 -14.63 -5.74
N MET A 88 -13.99 -14.34 -5.02
CA MET A 88 -14.14 -13.14 -4.19
C MET A 88 -13.82 -13.45 -2.73
N ALA A 89 -13.26 -12.47 -2.02
CA ALA A 89 -13.02 -12.55 -0.59
C ALA A 89 -13.23 -11.16 0.08
N PRO A 90 -13.71 -11.12 1.33
CA PRO A 90 -13.78 -9.89 2.10
C PRO A 90 -12.37 -9.37 2.42
N VAL A 91 -12.19 -8.05 2.38
CA VAL A 91 -10.86 -7.43 2.55
C VAL A 91 -10.79 -6.39 3.67
N GLU A 92 -11.93 -5.94 4.20
CA GLU A 92 -11.99 -4.84 5.17
C GLU A 92 -11.17 -5.10 6.42
N ASP A 93 -11.36 -6.25 7.06
CA ASP A 93 -10.63 -6.62 8.28
C ASP A 93 -9.11 -6.66 8.02
N ALA A 94 -8.71 -7.23 6.89
CA ALA A 94 -7.30 -7.33 6.50
C ALA A 94 -6.67 -5.94 6.21
N LEU A 95 -7.44 -5.00 5.65
CA LEU A 95 -7.01 -3.61 5.48
C LEU A 95 -6.94 -2.87 6.81
N GLY A 96 -7.86 -3.16 7.74
CA GLY A 96 -7.90 -2.58 9.09
C GLY A 96 -6.67 -2.89 9.93
N ASP A 97 -6.00 -4.02 9.66
CA ASP A 97 -4.74 -4.41 10.31
C ASP A 97 -3.52 -3.64 9.77
N ILE A 98 -3.65 -2.91 8.66
CA ILE A 98 -2.56 -2.11 8.10
C ILE A 98 -2.37 -0.83 8.93
N THR A 99 -1.26 -0.76 9.65
CA THR A 99 -0.93 0.40 10.50
C THR A 99 -0.51 1.65 9.73
N LEU A 100 -0.01 1.49 8.50
CA LEU A 100 0.41 2.60 7.65
C LEU A 100 -0.81 3.14 6.89
N GLY A 101 -1.47 4.16 7.42
CA GLY A 101 -2.71 4.72 6.85
C GLY A 101 -2.66 4.98 5.35
N ALA A 102 -1.61 5.66 4.86
CA ALA A 102 -1.46 5.91 3.43
C ALA A 102 -1.36 4.63 2.57
N LEU A 103 -0.85 3.51 3.11
CA LEU A 103 -0.86 2.21 2.43
C LEU A 103 -2.28 1.61 2.45
N ALA A 104 -2.94 1.65 3.60
CA ALA A 104 -4.32 1.19 3.74
C ALA A 104 -5.25 1.92 2.76
N ASP A 105 -5.16 3.26 2.68
CA ASP A 105 -5.98 4.10 1.80
C ASP A 105 -5.77 3.75 0.31
N ARG A 106 -4.51 3.54 -0.09
CA ARG A 106 -4.18 3.15 -1.47
C ARG A 106 -4.73 1.76 -1.80
N MET A 107 -4.56 0.79 -0.90
CA MET A 107 -5.07 -0.56 -1.10
C MET A 107 -6.59 -0.58 -1.11
N PHE A 108 -7.26 0.14 -0.20
CA PHE A 108 -8.71 0.29 -0.15
C PHE A 108 -9.25 0.85 -1.47
N SER A 109 -8.69 1.97 -1.93
CA SER A 109 -9.08 2.61 -3.19
C SER A 109 -8.83 1.69 -4.40
N ALA A 110 -7.69 0.99 -4.43
CA ALA A 110 -7.34 0.09 -5.52
C ALA A 110 -8.23 -1.17 -5.60
N LEU A 111 -8.85 -1.55 -4.48
CA LEU A 111 -9.76 -2.68 -4.39
C LEU A 111 -11.23 -2.30 -4.60
N GLY A 112 -11.50 -1.06 -5.02
CA GLY A 112 -12.85 -0.57 -5.32
C GLY A 112 -13.58 0.01 -4.12
N GLY A 113 -12.88 0.26 -3.01
CA GLY A 113 -13.43 1.03 -1.91
C GLY A 113 -13.70 2.47 -2.35
N GLU A 114 -14.96 2.89 -2.28
CA GLU A 114 -15.30 4.30 -2.45
C GLU A 114 -14.81 5.06 -1.22
N GLU A 115 -13.92 6.05 -1.40
CA GLU A 115 -13.67 7.01 -0.33
C GLU A 115 -15.03 7.57 0.07
N LYS A 116 -15.44 7.32 1.33
CA LYS A 116 -16.57 8.05 1.92
C LYS A 116 -16.15 9.51 1.92
N GLY A 117 -16.51 10.21 0.85
CA GLY A 117 -16.29 11.63 0.74
C GLY A 117 -16.80 12.28 2.01
N LEU A 118 -16.00 13.19 2.57
CA LEU A 118 -16.44 14.11 3.61
C LEU A 118 -17.53 15.03 3.01
N ASN A 119 -18.71 14.47 2.72
CA ASN A 119 -19.84 15.18 2.16
C ASN A 119 -21.18 14.52 2.50
N ASP A 120 -21.35 14.11 3.76
CA ASP A 120 -22.63 14.25 4.45
C ASP A 120 -22.61 15.53 5.31
N GLY A 121 -22.06 16.60 4.73
CA GLY A 121 -22.24 17.96 5.22
C GLY A 121 -23.61 18.46 4.78
N ASP A 122 -24.67 17.96 5.42
CA ASP A 122 -26.01 18.56 5.31
C ASP A 122 -26.82 18.46 6.63
N GLU A 123 -26.13 18.59 7.77
CA GLU A 123 -26.75 18.97 9.05
C GLU A 123 -25.92 20.04 9.81
N ALA A 124 -25.13 20.84 9.08
CA ALA A 124 -24.60 22.11 9.60
C ALA A 124 -25.57 23.25 9.30
N GLY A 125 -26.79 23.14 9.81
CA GLY A 125 -27.90 24.01 9.45
C GLY A 125 -28.87 24.29 10.59
N ASP A 126 -28.37 24.53 11.80
CA ASP A 126 -29.11 25.36 12.77
C ASP A 126 -28.15 25.97 13.80
N LEU A 127 -27.35 26.95 13.33
CA LEU A 127 -26.77 27.94 14.22
C LEU A 127 -27.80 29.06 14.37
N ASP A 128 -28.67 28.89 15.37
CA ASP A 128 -29.61 29.89 15.85
C ASP A 128 -28.84 31.19 16.16
N LEU A 129 -28.99 32.17 15.27
CA LEU A 129 -28.49 33.53 15.43
C LEU A 129 -29.61 34.39 16.04
N PHE A 130 -29.72 34.33 17.38
CA PHE A 130 -30.40 35.32 18.19
C PHE A 130 -29.65 35.57 19.49
#